data_AF-A0AAI8TZV3-F1
#
_entry.id   AF-A0AAI8TZV3-F1
#
_cell.length_a   1.000
_cell.length_b   1.000
_cell.length_c   1.000
_cell.angle_alpha   90.00
_cell.angle_beta   90.00
_cell.angle_gamma   90.00
#
_symmetry.space_group_name_H-M   'P 1'
#
loop_
_entity.id
_entity.type
_entity.pdbx_description
1 polymer ?
#
loop_
_entity_poly.entity_id
_entity_poly.type
_entity_poly.pdbx_seq_one_letter_code
_entity_poly.pdbx_strand_id
1 'polypeptide(L)'
;MTHAAPPRILAETGGTVVAEQGPLVLVIDRATGPLATTAFVFGVLAAVFGGFGAVTLGMTATGAASDIPLVVSAAFLGVGLAFAAATLAVVRRIRAKRGRPLGNYRPVAVFDRARGVFTDAEGMVVAPLAHVQFQRRMQLGSSSPKLVAATPNGDRILKRGNPFNGGIGDLDAILTAAVHVR
;
A
#
# COMPACT_ATOMS: atom_id res chain seq x y z
N MET A 1 1.03 0.32 -35.81
CA MET A 1 0.99 -0.16 -34.41
C MET A 1 0.45 0.99 -33.56
N THR A 2 -0.83 0.97 -33.21
CA THR A 2 -1.44 2.04 -32.40
C THR A 2 -0.91 1.94 -30.98
N HIS A 3 -0.21 2.97 -30.53
CA HIS A 3 0.23 3.08 -29.15
C HIS A 3 -1.03 3.08 -28.27
N ALA A 4 -1.19 2.08 -27.40
CA ALA A 4 -2.32 2.05 -26.48
C ALA A 4 -2.30 3.34 -25.65
N ALA A 5 -3.46 4.03 -25.56
CA ALA A 5 -3.56 5.30 -24.87
C ALA A 5 -2.93 5.20 -23.46
N PRO A 6 -2.22 6.24 -22.98
CA PRO A 6 -1.62 6.18 -21.66
C PRO A 6 -2.72 6.00 -20.60
N PRO A 7 -2.53 5.12 -19.61
CA PRO A 7 -3.53 4.87 -18.57
C PRO A 7 -3.75 6.15 -17.74
N ARG A 8 -5.00 6.62 -17.69
CA ARG A 8 -5.43 7.75 -16.87
C ARG A 8 -5.77 7.26 -15.47
N ILE A 9 -5.10 7.79 -14.45
CA ILE A 9 -5.38 7.43 -13.06
C ILE A 9 -6.73 8.03 -12.65
N LEU A 10 -7.64 7.18 -12.18
CA LEU A 10 -8.92 7.57 -11.58
C LEU A 10 -8.76 7.76 -10.07
N ALA A 11 -8.04 6.85 -9.42
CA ALA A 11 -7.75 6.93 -8.00
C ALA A 11 -6.49 6.17 -7.62
N GLU A 12 -5.82 6.62 -6.55
CA GLU A 12 -4.71 5.91 -5.93
C GLU A 12 -4.88 5.90 -4.41
N THR A 13 -4.84 4.71 -3.79
CA THR A 13 -4.87 4.53 -2.34
C THR A 13 -4.02 3.34 -1.93
N GLY A 14 -3.15 3.49 -0.93
CA GLY A 14 -2.36 2.35 -0.44
C GLY A 14 -1.28 1.82 -1.39
N GLY A 15 -1.04 2.50 -2.52
CA GLY A 15 -0.27 1.97 -3.66
C GLY A 15 -1.09 1.09 -4.60
N THR A 16 -2.40 0.97 -4.37
CA THR A 16 -3.36 0.42 -5.32
C THR A 16 -3.86 1.56 -6.19
N VAL A 17 -3.83 1.37 -7.50
CA VAL A 17 -4.21 2.36 -8.50
C VAL A 17 -5.36 1.79 -9.31
N VAL A 18 -6.42 2.56 -9.45
CA VAL A 18 -7.49 2.33 -10.43
C VAL A 18 -7.22 3.28 -11.59
N ALA A 19 -7.02 2.74 -12.78
CA ALA A 19 -6.72 3.52 -13.97
C ALA A 19 -7.62 3.11 -15.14
N GLU A 20 -7.89 4.04 -16.03
CA GLU A 20 -8.66 3.83 -17.24
C GLU A 20 -7.75 3.87 -18.46
N GLN A 21 -7.89 2.91 -19.36
CA GLN A 21 -7.16 2.82 -20.61
C GLN A 21 -8.13 2.48 -21.74
N GLY A 22 -8.75 3.50 -22.32
CA GLY A 22 -9.82 3.32 -23.30
C GLY A 22 -10.99 2.53 -22.68
N PRO A 23 -11.43 1.40 -23.26
CA PRO A 23 -12.51 0.60 -22.68
C PRO A 23 -12.12 -0.15 -21.40
N LEU A 24 -10.82 -0.25 -21.08
CA LEU A 24 -10.31 -1.03 -19.97
C LEU A 24 -10.27 -0.21 -18.69
N VAL A 25 -10.75 -0.79 -17.58
CA VAL A 25 -10.48 -0.31 -16.23
C VAL A 25 -9.50 -1.27 -15.57
N LEU A 26 -8.34 -0.78 -15.19
CA LEU A 26 -7.21 -1.53 -14.65
C LEU A 26 -7.12 -1.31 -13.15
N VAL A 27 -6.96 -2.39 -12.39
CA VAL A 27 -6.58 -2.34 -10.97
C VAL A 27 -5.15 -2.81 -10.84
N ILE A 28 -4.28 -1.93 -10.38
CA ILE A 28 -2.84 -2.18 -10.28
C ILE A 28 -2.43 -2.07 -8.81
N ASP A 29 -1.78 -3.10 -8.28
CA ASP A 29 -1.17 -3.05 -6.94
C ASP A 29 0.35 -2.88 -7.05
N ARG A 30 0.90 -1.76 -6.57
CA ARG A 30 2.35 -1.51 -6.52
C ARG A 30 3.06 -2.30 -5.42
N ALA A 31 2.34 -3.12 -4.65
CA ALA A 31 2.85 -3.98 -3.59
C ALA A 31 3.71 -3.20 -2.57
N THR A 32 3.19 -2.04 -2.12
CA THR A 32 3.82 -1.20 -1.09
C THR A 32 3.38 -1.53 0.33
N GLY A 33 2.41 -2.43 0.51
CA GLY A 33 1.87 -2.82 1.82
C GLY A 33 2.95 -3.34 2.79
N PRO A 34 3.69 -4.41 2.45
CA PRO A 34 4.75 -4.92 3.33
C PRO A 34 5.81 -3.88 3.66
N LEU A 35 6.20 -3.06 2.67
CA LEU A 35 7.16 -1.97 2.88
C LEU A 35 6.63 -0.92 3.86
N ALA A 36 5.35 -0.59 3.81
CA ALA A 36 4.73 0.35 4.74
C ALA A 36 4.72 -0.20 6.18
N THR A 37 4.41 -1.48 6.36
CA THR A 37 4.53 -2.16 7.66
C THR A 37 5.96 -2.12 8.18
N THR A 38 6.95 -2.44 7.34
CA THR A 38 8.37 -2.38 7.72
C THR A 38 8.80 -0.97 8.12
N ALA A 39 8.42 0.05 7.33
CA ALA A 39 8.73 1.44 7.64
C ALA A 39 8.13 1.87 8.98
N PHE A 40 6.89 1.47 9.27
CA PHE A 40 6.25 1.76 10.54
C PHE A 40 7.00 1.11 11.71
N VAL A 41 7.28 -0.19 11.63
CA VAL A 41 8.00 -0.93 12.69
C VAL A 41 9.38 -0.33 12.93
N PHE A 42 10.15 -0.05 11.87
CA PHE A 42 11.47 0.58 12.02
C PHE A 42 11.37 2.00 12.59
N GLY A 43 10.34 2.76 12.23
CA GLY A 43 10.10 4.08 12.79
C GLY A 43 9.82 4.03 14.30
N VAL A 44 9.01 3.08 14.75
CA VAL A 44 8.74 2.86 16.18
C VAL A 44 10.02 2.47 16.92
N LEU A 45 10.79 1.52 16.37
CA LEU A 45 12.06 1.10 16.99
C LEU A 45 13.06 2.25 17.03
N ALA A 46 13.14 3.07 15.98
CA ALA A 46 13.99 4.26 15.95
C ALA A 46 13.59 5.25 17.04
N ALA A 47 12.28 5.51 17.22
CA ALA A 47 11.77 6.42 18.24
C ALA A 47 12.05 5.90 19.66
N VAL A 48 11.85 4.59 19.90
CA VAL A 48 12.12 3.97 21.20
C VAL A 48 13.62 4.04 21.50
N PHE A 49 14.47 3.39 20.72
CA PHE A 49 15.91 3.32 21.01
C PHE A 49 16.59 4.70 20.95
N GLY A 50 16.26 5.49 19.92
CA GLY A 50 16.81 6.83 19.74
C GLY A 50 16.33 7.81 20.80
N GLY A 51 15.04 7.77 21.16
CA GLY A 51 14.47 8.62 22.20
C GLY A 51 15.06 8.33 23.58
N PHE A 52 15.07 7.06 24.01
CA PHE A 52 15.68 6.66 25.28
C PHE A 52 17.19 6.96 25.31
N GLY A 53 17.91 6.66 24.22
CA GLY A 53 19.33 6.99 24.11
C GLY A 53 19.60 8.49 24.21
N ALA A 54 18.85 9.31 23.49
CA ALA A 54 19.00 10.77 23.49
C ALA A 54 18.66 11.39 24.85
N VAL A 55 17.56 10.97 25.49
CA VAL A 55 17.15 11.49 26.80
C VAL A 55 18.19 11.16 27.87
N THR A 56 18.63 9.90 27.95
CA THR A 56 19.59 9.47 28.98
C THR A 56 20.98 10.10 28.76
N LEU A 57 21.41 10.27 27.50
CA LEU A 57 22.63 11.00 27.17
C LEU A 57 22.51 12.50 27.49
N GLY A 58 21.31 13.08 27.30
CA GLY A 58 21.04 14.46 27.67
C GLY A 58 21.08 14.69 29.18
N MET A 59 20.51 13.77 29.97
CA MET A 59 20.54 13.82 31.44
C MET A 59 21.97 13.73 31.99
N THR A 60 22.78 12.81 31.46
CA THR A 60 24.21 12.74 31.82
C THR A 60 24.95 14.04 31.47
N ALA A 61 24.69 14.64 30.31
CA ALA A 61 25.33 15.88 29.89
C ALA A 61 24.94 17.10 30.73
N THR A 62 23.73 17.12 31.30
CA THR A 62 23.25 18.22 32.16
C THR A 62 23.56 18.01 33.64
N GLY A 63 24.24 16.92 34.01
CA GLY A 63 24.53 16.56 35.39
C GLY A 63 23.31 16.05 36.18
N ALA A 64 22.20 15.77 35.50
CA ALA A 64 21.05 15.11 36.10
C ALA A 64 21.38 13.63 36.36
N ALA A 65 20.91 13.09 37.49
CA ALA A 65 21.16 11.70 37.83
C ALA A 65 20.49 10.77 36.81
N SER A 66 21.31 9.96 36.13
CA SER A 66 20.85 8.82 35.36
C SER A 66 21.65 7.60 35.80
N ASP A 67 20.97 6.55 36.25
CA ASP A 67 21.63 5.29 36.66
C ASP A 67 22.15 4.47 35.47
N ILE A 68 22.00 4.99 34.25
CA ILE A 68 22.34 4.30 33.00
C ILE A 68 23.76 4.71 32.57
N PRO A 69 24.69 3.76 32.35
CA PRO A 69 26.03 4.06 31.87
C PRO A 69 26.04 4.75 30.51
N LEU A 70 26.93 5.72 30.31
CA LEU A 70 27.05 6.49 29.06
C LEU A 70 27.21 5.61 27.81
N VAL A 71 27.96 4.50 27.92
CA VAL A 71 28.15 3.54 26.82
C VAL A 71 26.81 2.91 26.40
N VAL A 72 25.93 2.61 27.36
CA VAL A 72 24.60 2.03 27.09
C VAL A 72 23.71 3.07 26.41
N SER A 73 23.71 4.32 26.91
CA SER A 73 22.98 5.43 26.29
C SER A 73 23.44 5.70 24.85
N ALA A 74 24.75 5.72 24.61
CA ALA A 74 25.33 5.90 23.29
C ALA A 74 24.98 4.72 22.35
N ALA A 75 25.02 3.48 22.85
CA ALA A 75 24.63 2.30 22.08
C ALA A 75 23.14 2.35 21.68
N PHE A 76 22.24 2.70 22.61
CA PHE A 76 20.82 2.87 22.34
C PHE A 76 20.58 3.94 21.28
N LEU A 77 21.25 5.08 21.40
CA LEU A 77 21.16 6.15 20.40
C LEU A 77 21.65 5.68 19.02
N GLY A 78 22.78 4.97 18.97
CA GLY A 78 23.32 4.40 17.73
C GLY A 78 22.35 3.43 17.05
N VAL A 79 21.73 2.53 17.82
CA VAL A 79 20.69 1.60 17.32
C VAL A 79 19.47 2.38 16.80
N GLY A 80 19.02 3.41 17.52
CA GLY A 80 17.94 4.28 17.09
C GLY A 80 18.22 4.96 15.75
N LEU A 81 19.43 5.51 15.57
CA LEU A 81 19.88 6.12 14.32
C LEU A 81 19.94 5.12 13.17
N ALA A 82 20.40 3.89 13.43
CA ALA A 82 20.40 2.83 12.42
C ALA A 82 18.98 2.49 11.94
N PHE A 83 18.02 2.34 12.86
CA PHE A 83 16.61 2.14 12.50
C PHE A 83 16.00 3.34 11.77
N ALA A 84 16.38 4.57 12.13
CA ALA A 84 15.95 5.77 11.42
C ALA A 84 16.45 5.77 9.98
N ALA A 85 17.72 5.47 9.76
CA ALA A 85 18.30 5.35 8.42
C ALA A 85 17.62 4.24 7.59
N ALA A 86 17.36 3.08 8.20
CA ALA A 86 16.64 1.98 7.56
C ALA A 86 15.20 2.40 7.17
N THR A 87 14.49 3.11 8.05
CA THR A 87 13.16 3.67 7.78
C THR A 87 13.17 4.57 6.55
N LEU A 88 14.13 5.50 6.49
CA LEU A 88 14.29 6.39 5.34
C LEU A 88 14.56 5.64 4.03
N ALA A 89 15.40 4.60 4.07
CA ALA A 89 15.66 3.75 2.92
C ALA A 89 14.38 3.03 2.42
N VAL A 90 13.56 2.50 3.35
CA VAL A 90 12.29 1.86 3.00
C VAL A 90 11.31 2.87 2.41
N VAL A 91 11.19 4.08 3.00
CA VAL A 91 10.33 5.16 2.48
C VAL A 91 10.78 5.58 1.08
N ARG A 92 12.08 5.72 0.83
CA ARG A 92 12.61 5.99 -0.51
C ARG A 92 12.24 4.89 -1.51
N ARG A 93 12.29 3.62 -1.10
CA ARG A 93 11.86 2.49 -1.93
C ARG A 93 10.35 2.53 -2.24
N ILE A 94 9.51 2.92 -1.28
CA ILE A 94 8.08 3.13 -1.49
C ILE A 94 7.85 4.24 -2.52
N ARG A 95 8.52 5.40 -2.36
CA ARG A 95 8.43 6.52 -3.30
C ARG A 95 8.89 6.13 -4.71
N ALA A 96 10.01 5.40 -4.81
CA ALA A 96 10.51 4.90 -6.08
C ALA A 96 9.52 3.95 -6.77
N LYS A 97 8.85 3.05 -6.01
CA LYS A 97 7.77 2.22 -6.57
C LYS A 97 6.57 3.06 -7.02
N ARG A 98 6.15 4.06 -6.25
CA ARG A 98 5.02 4.94 -6.64
C ARG A 98 5.32 5.80 -7.87
N GLY A 99 6.57 6.19 -8.08
CA GLY A 99 6.99 6.98 -9.25
C GLY A 99 7.17 6.19 -10.54
N ARG A 100 7.08 4.85 -10.51
CA ARG A 100 7.23 4.03 -11.73
C ARG A 100 5.99 4.14 -12.62
N PRO A 101 6.16 4.21 -13.95
CA PRO A 101 5.04 4.16 -14.90
C PRO A 101 4.17 2.93 -14.68
N LEU A 102 2.85 3.08 -14.86
CA LEU A 102 1.87 2.01 -14.62
C LEU A 102 2.07 0.80 -15.55
N GLY A 103 2.56 1.01 -16.78
CA GLY A 103 2.85 -0.08 -17.73
C GLY A 103 3.91 -1.07 -17.25
N ASN A 104 4.71 -0.71 -16.24
CA ASN A 104 5.70 -1.61 -15.64
C ASN A 104 5.08 -2.55 -14.59
N TYR A 105 3.79 -2.40 -14.29
CA TYR A 105 3.07 -3.25 -13.36
C TYR A 105 2.06 -4.11 -14.10
N ARG A 106 2.01 -5.38 -13.73
CA ARG A 106 0.95 -6.28 -14.15
C ARG A 106 -0.34 -5.92 -13.39
N PRO A 107 -1.45 -5.63 -14.08
CA PRO A 107 -2.74 -5.44 -13.43
C PRO A 107 -3.12 -6.68 -12.63
N VAL A 108 -3.71 -6.48 -11.45
CA VAL A 108 -4.28 -7.55 -10.62
C VAL A 108 -5.67 -7.94 -11.14
N ALA A 109 -6.36 -6.99 -11.75
CA ALA A 109 -7.64 -7.17 -12.40
C ALA A 109 -7.79 -6.20 -13.58
N VAL A 110 -8.46 -6.66 -14.62
CA VAL A 110 -8.84 -5.86 -15.79
C VAL A 110 -10.33 -6.03 -16.04
N PHE A 111 -11.05 -4.91 -16.11
CA PHE A 111 -12.47 -4.86 -16.43
C PHE A 111 -12.62 -4.27 -17.84
N ASP A 112 -12.92 -5.12 -18.81
CA ASP A 112 -13.07 -4.73 -20.21
C ASP A 112 -14.53 -4.38 -20.49
N ARG A 113 -14.83 -3.07 -20.58
CA ARG A 113 -16.18 -2.58 -20.85
C ARG A 113 -16.67 -2.86 -22.26
N ALA A 114 -15.76 -2.99 -23.23
CA ALA A 114 -16.13 -3.30 -24.61
C ALA A 114 -16.52 -4.77 -24.77
N ARG A 115 -15.79 -5.67 -24.11
CA ARG A 115 -16.09 -7.11 -24.10
C ARG A 115 -17.08 -7.52 -23.01
N GLY A 116 -17.36 -6.65 -22.05
CA GLY A 116 -18.26 -6.94 -20.94
C GLY A 116 -17.72 -7.99 -19.96
N VAL A 117 -16.40 -8.12 -19.80
CA VAL A 117 -15.78 -9.17 -18.97
C VAL A 117 -14.78 -8.64 -17.94
N PHE A 118 -14.70 -9.31 -16.79
CA PHE A 118 -13.63 -9.19 -15.81
C PHE A 118 -12.60 -10.30 -16.04
N THR A 119 -11.33 -9.94 -16.22
CA THR A 119 -10.20 -10.87 -16.24
C THR A 119 -9.27 -10.65 -15.05
N ASP A 120 -8.70 -11.73 -14.52
CA ASP A 120 -7.69 -11.68 -13.46
C ASP A 120 -6.30 -11.26 -14.01
N ALA A 121 -5.28 -11.32 -13.15
CA ALA A 121 -3.91 -10.98 -13.51
C ALA A 121 -3.36 -11.90 -14.62
N GLU A 122 -3.80 -13.16 -14.68
CA GLU A 122 -3.48 -14.19 -15.67
C GLU A 122 -4.19 -13.97 -17.00
N GLY A 123 -5.09 -12.98 -17.08
CA GLY A 123 -5.89 -12.72 -18.27
C GLY A 123 -7.02 -13.72 -18.43
N MET A 124 -7.29 -14.55 -17.42
CA MET A 124 -8.38 -15.51 -17.44
C MET A 124 -9.69 -14.80 -17.15
N VAL A 125 -10.72 -15.08 -17.94
CA VAL A 125 -12.06 -14.53 -17.73
C VAL A 125 -12.65 -15.13 -16.46
N VAL A 126 -12.95 -14.26 -15.49
CA VAL A 126 -13.51 -14.64 -14.18
C VAL A 126 -15.04 -14.60 -14.22
N ALA A 127 -15.62 -13.52 -14.75
CA ALA A 127 -17.07 -13.30 -14.80
C ALA A 127 -17.46 -12.20 -15.80
N PRO A 128 -18.72 -12.19 -16.27
CA PRO A 128 -19.30 -11.04 -16.98
C PRO A 128 -19.40 -9.81 -16.08
N LEU A 129 -19.08 -8.62 -16.58
CA LEU A 129 -19.09 -7.35 -15.81
C LEU A 129 -20.46 -7.01 -15.21
N ALA A 130 -21.54 -7.39 -15.88
CA ALA A 130 -22.90 -7.18 -15.37
C ALA A 130 -23.17 -7.88 -14.03
N HIS A 131 -22.39 -8.93 -13.71
CA HIS A 131 -22.52 -9.68 -12.46
C HIS A 131 -21.39 -9.37 -11.46
N VAL A 132 -20.51 -8.41 -11.75
CA VAL A 132 -19.42 -8.04 -10.85
C VAL A 132 -19.88 -6.91 -9.95
N GLN A 133 -19.79 -7.09 -8.64
CA GLN A 133 -20.02 -6.04 -7.64
C GLN A 133 -18.75 -5.76 -6.85
N PHE A 134 -18.43 -4.49 -6.64
CA PHE A 134 -17.27 -4.08 -5.85
C PHE A 134 -17.68 -3.81 -4.41
N GLN A 135 -16.95 -4.40 -3.47
CA GLN A 135 -17.29 -4.30 -2.06
C GLN A 135 -16.04 -4.14 -1.19
N ARG A 136 -16.18 -3.28 -0.19
CA ARG A 136 -15.28 -3.19 0.95
C ARG A 136 -15.71 -4.18 2.03
N ARG A 137 -14.85 -5.16 2.36
CA ARG A 137 -15.15 -6.18 3.38
C ARG A 137 -14.08 -6.27 4.46
N MET A 138 -14.50 -6.37 5.72
CA MET A 138 -13.59 -6.59 6.85
C MET A 138 -12.92 -7.97 6.77
N GLN A 139 -11.74 -8.09 7.36
CA GLN A 139 -11.01 -9.35 7.46
C GLN A 139 -10.87 -9.72 8.93
N LEU A 140 -11.07 -11.00 9.26
CA LEU A 140 -10.76 -11.50 10.60
C LEU A 140 -9.29 -11.24 10.92
N GLY A 141 -9.01 -10.67 12.10
CA GLY A 141 -7.66 -10.35 12.56
C GLY A 141 -7.05 -9.07 11.96
N SER A 142 -7.81 -8.26 11.23
CA SER A 142 -7.33 -6.97 10.69
C SER A 142 -8.39 -5.88 10.78
N SER A 143 -8.00 -4.70 11.26
CA SER A 143 -8.82 -3.48 11.23
C SER A 143 -8.88 -2.82 9.85
N SER A 144 -8.15 -3.34 8.86
CA SER A 144 -8.16 -2.83 7.48
C SER A 144 -8.98 -3.72 6.55
N PRO A 145 -10.02 -3.17 5.89
CA PRO A 145 -10.84 -3.95 4.98
C PRO A 145 -10.08 -4.33 3.69
N LYS A 146 -10.54 -5.39 3.02
CA LYS A 146 -10.16 -5.75 1.65
C LYS A 146 -11.13 -5.15 0.65
N LEU A 147 -10.60 -4.86 -0.53
CA LEU A 147 -11.35 -4.64 -1.75
C LEU A 147 -11.62 -5.98 -2.44
N VAL A 148 -12.88 -6.26 -2.73
CA VAL A 148 -13.35 -7.51 -3.30
C VAL A 148 -14.20 -7.24 -4.54
N ALA A 149 -13.96 -8.00 -5.60
CA ALA A 149 -14.90 -8.18 -6.70
C ALA A 149 -15.74 -9.43 -6.40
N ALA A 150 -16.99 -9.23 -5.99
CA ALA A 150 -17.96 -10.31 -5.82
C ALA A 150 -18.46 -10.75 -7.20
N THR A 151 -18.41 -12.05 -7.47
CA THR A 151 -18.85 -12.65 -8.74
C THR A 151 -19.73 -13.88 -8.47
N PRO A 152 -20.51 -14.35 -9.45
CA PRO A 152 -21.32 -15.58 -9.29
C PRO A 152 -20.48 -16.82 -8.95
N ASN A 153 -19.22 -16.85 -9.38
CA ASN A 153 -18.30 -17.96 -9.17
C ASN A 153 -17.49 -17.83 -7.86
N GLY A 154 -17.84 -16.86 -7.02
CA GLY A 154 -17.16 -16.56 -5.76
C GLY A 154 -16.43 -15.23 -5.78
N ASP A 155 -15.96 -14.84 -4.60
CA ASP A 155 -15.30 -13.55 -4.38
C ASP A 155 -13.84 -13.58 -4.85
N ARG A 156 -13.42 -12.53 -5.57
CA ARG A 156 -12.02 -12.26 -5.89
C ARG A 156 -11.50 -11.09 -5.09
N ILE A 157 -10.45 -11.34 -4.31
CA ILE A 157 -9.78 -10.28 -3.53
C ILE A 157 -8.86 -9.52 -4.47
N LEU A 158 -9.18 -8.25 -4.75
CA LEU A 158 -8.36 -7.37 -5.58
C LEU A 158 -7.21 -6.79 -4.78
N LYS A 159 -7.48 -6.42 -3.53
CA LYS A 159 -6.48 -5.85 -2.62
C LYS A 159 -6.84 -6.13 -1.17
N ARG A 160 -5.85 -6.51 -0.37
CA ARG A 160 -5.96 -6.46 1.10
C ARG A 160 -5.49 -5.09 1.58
N GLY A 161 -6.34 -4.38 2.33
CA GLY A 161 -5.96 -3.13 2.96
C GLY A 161 -4.83 -3.33 3.97
N ASN A 162 -4.08 -2.27 4.22
CA ASN A 162 -3.03 -2.23 5.23
C ASN A 162 -3.14 -0.90 6.00
N PRO A 163 -3.08 -0.92 7.34
CA PRO A 163 -3.32 0.30 8.12
C PRO A 163 -2.22 1.34 7.94
N PHE A 164 -1.01 0.91 7.54
CA PHE A 164 0.17 1.76 7.44
C PHE A 164 0.37 2.36 6.04
N ASN A 165 -0.45 1.98 5.05
CA ASN A 165 -0.38 2.55 3.70
C ASN A 165 -1.60 3.39 3.31
N GLY A 166 -2.58 3.57 4.19
CA GLY A 166 -3.82 4.30 3.92
C GLY A 166 -5.01 3.41 3.54
N GLY A 167 -4.89 2.07 3.67
CA GLY A 167 -5.99 1.14 3.46
C GLY A 167 -6.43 1.07 1.99
N ILE A 168 -7.75 0.99 1.79
CA ILE A 168 -8.38 0.91 0.46
C ILE A 168 -9.23 2.13 0.10
N GLY A 169 -9.47 3.06 1.03
CA GLY A 169 -10.29 4.25 0.78
C GLY A 169 -11.67 3.93 0.21
N ASP A 170 -12.05 4.68 -0.82
CA ASP A 170 -13.33 4.58 -1.56
C ASP A 170 -13.13 3.92 -2.94
N LEU A 171 -12.10 3.09 -3.09
CA LEU A 171 -11.77 2.43 -4.36
C LEU A 171 -12.91 1.52 -4.87
N ASP A 172 -13.77 1.01 -4.00
CA ASP A 172 -14.96 0.23 -4.38
C ASP A 172 -16.02 1.10 -5.07
N ALA A 173 -16.30 2.29 -4.53
CA ALA A 173 -17.21 3.25 -5.16
C ALA A 173 -16.66 3.75 -6.50
N ILE A 174 -15.36 4.07 -6.56
CA ILE A 174 -14.69 4.54 -7.78
C ILE A 174 -14.66 3.44 -8.85
N LEU A 175 -14.43 2.18 -8.47
CA LEU A 175 -14.51 1.07 -9.41
C LEU A 175 -15.93 0.85 -9.91
N THR A 176 -16.92 0.93 -9.03
CA THR A 176 -18.33 0.81 -9.43
C THR A 176 -18.70 1.90 -10.42
N ALA A 177 -18.31 3.15 -10.15
CA ALA A 177 -18.50 4.25 -11.07
C ALA A 177 -17.78 3.98 -12.40
N ALA A 178 -16.48 3.69 -12.38
CA ALA A 178 -15.69 3.50 -13.60
C ALA A 178 -16.16 2.33 -14.49
N VAL A 179 -16.69 1.27 -13.88
CA VAL A 179 -17.11 0.04 -14.58
C VAL A 179 -18.57 0.13 -15.04
N HIS A 180 -19.47 0.67 -14.21
CA HIS A 180 -20.91 0.61 -14.45
C HIS A 180 -21.55 1.96 -14.80
N VAL A 181 -20.93 3.08 -14.44
CA VAL A 181 -21.46 4.44 -14.65
C VAL A 181 -20.58 5.14 -15.68
N ARG A 182 -21.16 5.44 -16.84
CA ARG A 182 -20.43 5.98 -17.99
C ARG A 182 -20.13 7.46 -17.85
#